data_AF-A0A443XJU1-F1
#
_entry.id   AF-A0A443XJU1-F1
#
_cell.length_a   1.000
_cell.length_b   1.000
_cell.length_c   1.000
_cell.angle_alpha   90.00
_cell.angle_beta   90.00
_cell.angle_gamma   90.00
#
_symmetry.space_group_name_H-M   'P 1'
#
loop_
_entity.id
_entity.type
_entity.pdbx_description
1 polymer ?
#
loop_
_entity_poly.entity_id
_entity_poly.type
_entity_poly.pdbx_seq_one_letter_code
_entity_poly.pdbx_strand_id
1 'polypeptide(L)' 'MDLYITLTVASSPPSSMAHLAQRVADDMAHLHHRLGDGVSDELGISISYLVEQFALLAAAYRSPEEKEKHP' A
#
# COMPACT_ATOMS: atom_id res chain seq x y z
N MET A 1 12.61 0.78 -20.66
CA MET A 1 13.41 1.04 -19.43
C MET A 1 12.82 0.11 -18.40
N ASP A 2 13.54 -0.90 -17.93
CA ASP A 2 12.95 -1.88 -17.01
C ASP A 2 12.98 -1.31 -15.59
N LEU A 3 11.80 -0.91 -15.10
CA LEU A 3 11.61 -0.34 -13.77
C LEU A 3 11.67 -1.48 -12.73
N TYR A 4 12.85 -1.75 -12.18
CA TYR A 4 13.01 -2.72 -11.10
C TYR A 4 12.60 -2.08 -9.76
N ILE A 5 11.38 -2.39 -9.29
CA ILE A 5 10.89 -2.01 -7.96
C ILE A 5 11.35 -3.08 -6.96
N THR A 6 12.29 -2.73 -6.09
CA THR A 6 12.73 -3.60 -4.99
C THR A 6 11.83 -3.37 -3.77
N LEU A 7 10.77 -4.15 -3.66
CA LEU A 7 9.97 -4.21 -2.43
C LEU A 7 10.78 -4.97 -1.37
N THR A 8 11.36 -4.24 -0.43
CA THR A 8 12.07 -4.86 0.68
C THR A 8 11.03 -5.46 1.62
N VAL A 9 10.80 -6.76 1.59
CA VAL A 9 10.04 -7.47 2.62
C VAL A 9 11.01 -7.76 3.76
N ALA A 10 10.83 -7.09 4.91
CA ALA A 10 11.62 -7.43 6.10
C ALA A 10 11.31 -8.89 6.47
N SER A 11 12.35 -9.69 6.69
CA SER A 11 12.30 -11.14 6.93
C SER A 11 11.64 -11.56 8.25
N SER A 12 11.17 -10.61 9.05
CA SER A 12 10.36 -10.86 10.23
C SER A 12 8.89 -10.97 9.80
N PRO A 13 8.16 -12.03 10.15
CA PRO A 13 6.72 -12.08 9.91
C PRO A 13 6.11 -10.81 10.53
N PRO A 14 5.41 -9.96 9.77
CA PRO A 14 4.69 -8.86 10.38
C PRO A 14 3.74 -9.50 11.39
N SER A 15 3.85 -9.11 12.66
CA SER A 15 3.09 -9.70 13.75
C SER A 15 1.56 -9.53 13.60
N SER A 16 1.13 -8.73 12.62
CA SER A 16 -0.27 -8.51 12.24
C SER A 16 -0.36 -8.03 10.79
N MET A 17 -1.45 -8.42 10.11
CA MET A 17 -1.82 -7.91 8.78
C MET A 17 -1.89 -6.37 8.73
N ALA A 18 -2.17 -5.72 9.87
CA ALA A 18 -2.14 -4.26 9.99
C ALA A 18 -0.75 -3.66 9.75
N HIS A 19 0.31 -4.31 10.23
CA HIS A 19 1.68 -3.85 10.00
C HIS A 19 2.07 -3.98 8.52
N LEU A 20 1.63 -5.06 7.86
CA LEU A 20 1.88 -5.25 6.43
C LEU A 20 1.11 -4.22 5.60
N ALA A 21 -0.17 -4.00 5.90
CA ALA A 21 -0.99 -3.01 5.19
C ALA A 21 -0.43 -1.59 5.32
N GLN A 22 0.00 -1.19 6.53
CA GLN A 22 0.62 0.12 6.76
C GLN A 22 1.93 0.26 5.98
N ARG A 23 2.80 -0.75 6.01
CA ARG A 23 4.07 -0.71 5.27
C ARG A 23 3.86 -0.55 3.77
N VAL A 24 2.91 -1.29 3.20
CA VAL A 24 2.64 -1.18 1.76
C VAL A 24 2.09 0.20 1.41
N ALA A 25 1.24 0.79 2.27
CA ALA A 25 0.79 2.17 2.08
C ALA A 25 1.96 3.17 2.09
N ASP A 26 2.92 3.00 3.02
CA ASP A 26 4.10 3.85 3.12
C ASP A 26 5.02 3.70 1.89
N ASP A 27 5.24 2.46 1.43
CA ASP A 27 6.03 2.16 0.22
C ASP A 27 5.39 2.79 -1.03
N MET A 28 4.06 2.75 -1.15
CA MET A 28 3.33 3.38 -2.26
C MET A 28 3.41 4.90 -2.20
N ALA A 29 3.29 5.52 -1.02
CA ALA A 29 3.45 6.95 -0.87
C ALA A 29 4.86 7.41 -1.26
N HIS A 30 5.87 6.64 -0.90
CA HIS A 30 7.26 6.89 -1.31
C HIS A 30 7.47 6.68 -2.81
N LEU A 31 6.81 5.70 -3.43
CA LEU A 31 6.83 5.51 -4.88
C LEU A 31 6.24 6.73 -5.60
N HIS A 32 5.08 7.22 -5.14
CA HIS A 32 4.44 8.42 -5.69
C HIS A 32 5.32 9.66 -5.54
N HIS A 33 5.99 9.83 -4.40
CA HIS A 33 6.92 10.94 -4.21
C HIS A 33 8.08 10.92 -5.21
N ARG A 34 8.61 9.72 -5.53
CA ARG A 34 9.75 9.59 -6.45
C ARG A 34 9.39 9.72 -7.93
N LEU A 35 8.27 9.14 -8.34
CA LEU A 35 7.91 9.05 -9.75
C LEU A 35 6.85 10.08 -10.16
N GLY A 36 6.10 10.62 -9.21
CA GLY A 36 4.89 11.41 -9.48
C GLY A 36 3.88 10.61 -10.28
N ASP A 37 2.86 11.29 -10.80
CA ASP A 37 1.88 10.66 -11.70
C ASP A 37 2.38 10.57 -13.15
N GLY A 38 3.59 11.02 -13.47
CA GLY A 38 4.13 11.05 -14.85
C GLY A 38 4.36 9.68 -15.50
N VAL A 39 4.36 8.61 -14.71
CA VAL A 39 4.46 7.20 -15.16
C VAL A 39 3.11 6.48 -15.19
N SER A 40 2.02 7.16 -14.82
CA SER A 40 0.68 6.55 -14.75
C SER A 40 0.21 6.01 -16.10
N ASP A 41 0.59 6.67 -17.20
CA ASP A 41 0.23 6.24 -18.56
C ASP A 41 0.91 4.93 -18.96
N GLU A 42 2.15 4.72 -18.50
CA GLU A 42 2.90 3.48 -18.74
C GLU A 42 2.41 2.35 -17.82
N LEU A 43 2.01 2.69 -16.59
CA LEU A 43 1.47 1.74 -15.63
C LEU A 43 0.01 1.33 -15.93
N GLY A 44 -0.71 2.12 -16.74
CA GLY A 44 -2.14 1.95 -17.01
C GLY A 44 -3.04 2.22 -15.80
N ILE A 45 -2.46 2.79 -14.74
CA ILE A 45 -3.13 3.12 -13.47
C ILE A 45 -2.38 4.27 -12.79
N SER A 46 -3.12 5.21 -12.19
CA SER A 46 -2.51 6.31 -11.46
C SER A 46 -1.85 5.83 -10.18
N ILE A 47 -0.61 6.30 -9.94
CA ILE A 47 0.08 6.02 -8.67
C ILE A 47 -0.64 6.70 -7.52
N SER A 48 -1.12 7.94 -7.69
CA SER A 48 -1.99 8.60 -6.70
C SER A 48 -3.19 7.75 -6.29
N TYR A 49 -3.85 7.08 -7.25
CA TYR A 49 -4.96 6.18 -6.96
C TYR A 49 -4.51 4.96 -6.14
N LEU A 50 -3.36 4.35 -6.48
CA LEU A 50 -2.83 3.22 -5.71
C LEU A 50 -2.48 3.64 -4.27
N VAL A 51 -1.88 4.82 -4.08
CA VAL A 51 -1.58 5.38 -2.75
C VAL A 51 -2.85 5.47 -1.90
N GLU A 52 -3.92 6.01 -2.48
CA GLU A 52 -5.21 6.13 -1.80
C GLU A 52 -5.77 4.76 -1.39
N GLN A 53 -5.79 3.79 -2.31
CA GLN A 53 -6.33 2.45 -2.00
C GLN A 53 -5.56 1.73 -0.89
N PHE A 54 -4.23 1.84 -0.87
CA PHE A 54 -3.43 1.23 0.19
C PHE A 54 -3.53 1.98 1.52
N ALA A 55 -3.71 3.31 1.50
CA ALA A 55 -4.01 4.07 2.71
C ALA A 55 -5.35 3.65 3.33
N LEU A 56 -6.40 3.47 2.50
CA LEU A 56 -7.69 2.95 2.93
C LEU A 56 -7.59 1.53 3.49
N LEU A 57 -6.81 0.66 2.85
CA LEU A 57 -6.55 -0.69 3.34
C LEU A 57 -5.86 -0.68 4.69
N ALA A 58 -4.81 0.12 4.86
CA ALA A 58 -4.10 0.27 6.13
C ALA A 58 -5.03 0.78 7.24
N ALA A 59 -5.89 1.75 6.93
CA ALA A 59 -6.90 2.25 7.86
C ALA A 59 -7.90 1.16 8.27
N ALA A 60 -8.38 0.35 7.32
CA ALA A 60 -9.31 -0.75 7.56
C ALA A 60 -8.72 -1.87 8.44
N TYR A 61 -7.41 -2.10 8.39
CA TYR A 61 -6.75 -3.04 9.30
C TYR A 61 -6.41 -2.42 10.67
N ARG A 62 -6.29 -1.09 10.76
CA ARG A 62 -6.00 -0.38 12.01
C ARG A 62 -7.24 -0.26 12.89
N SER A 63 -8.41 -0.05 12.28
CA SER A 63 -9.70 -0.18 12.92
C SER A 63 -10.23 -1.58 12.65
N PRO A 64 -10.08 -2.55 13.57
CA PRO A 64 -10.96 -3.69 13.55
C PRO A 64 -12.35 -3.18 13.96
N GLU A 65 -13.02 -2.45 13.06
CA GLU A 65 -14.45 -2.23 13.21
C GLU A 65 -15.08 -3.62 13.36
N GLU A 66 -15.90 -3.73 14.40
CA GLU A 66 -16.64 -4.89 14.87
C GLU A 66 -17.37 -5.68 13.74
N LYS A 67 -16.63 -6.32 12.83
CA LYS A 67 -17.17 -7.24 11.82
C LYS A 67 -17.34 -8.67 12.37
N GLU A 68 -17.35 -8.80 13.69
CA GLU A 68 -17.85 -9.96 14.43
C GLU A 68 -19.21 -9.70 15.12
N LYS A 69 -20.02 -8.75 14.64
CA LYS A 69 -21.47 -8.84 14.87
C LYS A 69 -22.12 -9.67 13.75
N HIS A 70 -21.80 -10.96 13.78
CA HIS A 70 -22.67 -11.99 13.20
C HIS A 70 -23.95 -12.08 14.05
N PRO A 71 -25.16 -12.16 13.45
CA PRO A 71 -26.27 -12.81 14.13
C PRO A 71 -26.01 -14.31 14.32
#